data_AF-A0A2V8RDD7-F1
#
_entry.id   AF-A0A2V8RDD7-F1
#
_cell.length_a   1.000
_cell.length_b   1.000
_cell.length_c   1.000
_cell.angle_alpha   90.00
_cell.angle_beta   90.00
_cell.angle_gamma   90.00
#
_symmetry.space_group_name_H-M   'P 1'
#
loop_
_entity.id
_entity.type
_entity.pdbx_description
1 polymer ?
#
loop_
_entity_poly.entity_id
_entity_poly.type
_entity_poly.pdbx_seq_one_letter_code
_entity_poly.pdbx_strand_id
1 'polypeptide(L)'
;MRMSHDSLPSDAFAARAAFRYVPRALLVILRVHLGVILLVTDLGKMTARAPFSAEMLGFLEGYAMRNASGAYQHFLQQLVIPHAALFSYLVMAGELVAGLSLLTGTATRAGAAVAMFLFLNFMLAKGRLFWSPDSEDAAVFFSALVCLLGAAGRMWGLDAYLARRWPAIPFW
;
A
#
# COMPACT_ATOMS: atom_id res chain seq x y z
N MET A 1 60.70 -18.80 -16.28
CA MET A 1 60.41 -17.37 -16.10
C MET A 1 58.95 -17.24 -15.68
N ARG A 2 58.71 -16.50 -14.59
CA ARG A 2 57.51 -16.55 -13.74
C ARG A 2 56.34 -15.75 -14.33
N MET A 3 55.15 -16.34 -14.25
CA MET A 3 53.78 -15.80 -14.11
C MET A 3 53.44 -14.39 -14.63
N SER A 4 52.34 -14.29 -15.38
CA SER A 4 51.13 -13.55 -14.93
C SER A 4 49.93 -13.89 -15.84
N HIS A 5 49.13 -14.88 -15.42
CA HIS A 5 47.75 -14.99 -15.87
C HIS A 5 46.96 -13.92 -15.11
N ASP A 6 46.52 -12.87 -15.80
CA ASP A 6 45.56 -11.90 -15.28
C ASP A 6 44.25 -12.63 -14.94
N SER A 7 44.09 -13.00 -13.67
CA SER A 7 42.84 -13.48 -13.11
C SER A 7 41.90 -12.30 -12.95
N LEU A 8 41.01 -12.09 -13.92
CA LEU A 8 39.87 -11.18 -13.77
C LEU A 8 39.09 -11.54 -12.49
N PRO A 9 38.63 -10.55 -11.70
CA PRO A 9 38.04 -10.80 -10.39
C PRO A 9 36.69 -11.53 -10.52
N SER A 10 36.71 -12.84 -10.24
CA SER A 10 35.53 -13.71 -10.04
C SER A 10 34.52 -13.13 -9.05
N ASP A 11 35.03 -12.30 -8.14
CA ASP A 11 34.33 -11.80 -6.97
C ASP A 11 33.30 -10.73 -7.35
N ALA A 12 33.55 -9.98 -8.43
CA ALA A 12 32.62 -8.98 -8.95
C ALA A 12 31.39 -9.62 -9.61
N PHE A 13 31.52 -10.82 -10.17
CA PHE A 13 30.41 -11.57 -10.75
C PHE A 13 29.57 -12.26 -9.66
N ALA A 14 30.23 -12.78 -8.62
CA ALA A 14 29.57 -13.36 -7.45
C ALA A 14 28.77 -12.32 -6.65
N ALA A 15 29.32 -11.11 -6.45
CA ALA A 15 28.63 -10.00 -5.80
C ALA A 15 27.39 -9.52 -6.59
N ARG A 16 27.46 -9.55 -7.94
CA ARG A 16 26.32 -9.25 -8.82
C ARG A 16 25.23 -10.33 -8.78
N ALA A 17 25.59 -11.59 -8.50
CA ALA A 17 24.64 -12.70 -8.39
C ALA A 17 23.91 -12.72 -7.04
N ALA A 18 24.58 -12.32 -5.95
CA ALA A 18 24.01 -12.28 -4.60
C ALA A 18 22.81 -11.31 -4.45
N PHE A 19 22.76 -10.24 -5.24
CA PHE A 19 21.64 -9.28 -5.24
C PHE A 19 20.41 -9.71 -6.04
N ARG A 20 20.44 -10.88 -6.71
CA ARG A 20 19.46 -11.20 -7.77
C ARG A 20 18.21 -11.95 -7.32
N TYR A 21 18.09 -12.25 -6.03
CA TYR A 21 16.93 -12.95 -5.49
C TYR A 21 16.34 -12.15 -4.34
N VAL A 22 15.51 -11.15 -4.65
CA VAL A 22 14.44 -10.80 -3.71
C VAL A 22 13.60 -12.08 -3.56
N PRO A 23 13.58 -12.73 -2.38
CA PRO A 23 12.84 -13.96 -2.22
C PRO A 23 11.37 -13.61 -2.40
N ARG A 24 10.79 -13.99 -3.54
CA ARG A 24 9.43 -13.62 -3.92
C ARG A 24 8.39 -14.06 -2.89
N ALA A 25 8.74 -15.03 -2.04
CA ALA A 25 7.97 -15.44 -0.86
C ALA A 25 7.78 -14.30 0.17
N LEU A 26 8.79 -13.46 0.41
CA LEU A 26 8.67 -12.30 1.30
C LEU A 26 7.62 -11.30 0.78
N LEU A 27 7.54 -11.12 -0.54
CA LEU A 27 6.52 -10.25 -1.15
C LEU A 27 5.11 -10.81 -0.95
N VAL A 28 4.94 -12.14 -0.98
CA VAL A 28 3.65 -12.78 -0.70
C VAL A 28 3.27 -12.62 0.77
N ILE A 29 4.23 -12.81 1.70
CA ILE A 29 4.01 -12.59 3.13
C ILE A 29 3.60 -11.14 3.40
N LEU A 30 4.33 -10.17 2.82
CA LEU A 30 4.02 -8.75 2.96
C LEU A 30 2.63 -8.41 2.39
N ARG A 31 2.28 -8.97 1.22
CA ARG A 31 0.99 -8.79 0.56
C ARG A 31 -0.15 -9.31 1.44
N VAL A 32 -0.03 -10.53 1.94
CA VAL A 32 -1.04 -11.15 2.81
C VAL A 32 -1.16 -10.37 4.11
N HIS A 33 -0.03 -9.99 4.71
CA HIS A 33 -0.02 -9.18 5.93
C HIS A 33 -0.76 -7.84 5.75
N LEU A 34 -0.48 -7.12 4.66
CA LEU A 34 -1.19 -5.90 4.29
C LEU A 34 -2.69 -6.15 4.09
N GLY A 35 -3.05 -7.18 3.33
CA GLY A 35 -4.45 -7.52 3.09
C GLY A 35 -5.20 -7.83 4.39
N VAL A 36 -4.58 -8.58 5.29
CA VAL A 36 -5.14 -8.90 6.61
C VAL A 36 -5.29 -7.64 7.47
N ILE A 37 -4.26 -6.79 7.58
CA ILE A 37 -4.35 -5.55 8.37
C ILE A 37 -5.50 -4.69 7.88
N LEU A 38 -5.61 -4.46 6.56
CA LEU A 38 -6.67 -3.61 6.00
C LEU A 38 -8.07 -4.14 6.28
N LEU A 39 -8.25 -5.46 6.22
CA LEU A 39 -9.53 -6.07 6.53
C LEU A 39 -9.85 -6.02 8.02
N VAL A 40 -8.86 -6.23 8.89
CA VAL A 40 -9.06 -6.12 10.33
C VAL A 40 -9.38 -4.68 10.74
N THR A 41 -8.69 -3.68 10.16
CA THR A 41 -8.98 -2.27 10.43
C THR A 41 -10.36 -1.87 9.92
N ASP A 42 -10.75 -2.30 8.71
CA ASP A 42 -12.06 -1.98 8.15
C ASP A 42 -13.20 -2.67 8.91
N LEU A 43 -13.02 -3.95 9.28
CA LEU A 43 -13.97 -4.65 10.15
C LEU A 43 -14.11 -3.97 11.51
N GLY A 44 -13.02 -3.44 12.07
CA GLY A 44 -13.05 -2.63 13.28
C GLY A 44 -13.92 -1.38 13.12
N LYS A 45 -13.84 -0.71 11.97
CA LYS A 45 -14.69 0.46 11.64
C LYS A 45 -16.15 0.09 11.42
N MET A 46 -16.43 -1.07 10.83
CA MET A 46 -17.79 -1.56 10.61
C MET A 46 -18.49 -2.04 11.89
N THR A 47 -17.72 -2.62 12.81
CA THR A 47 -18.25 -3.19 14.08
C THR A 47 -18.23 -2.19 15.24
N ALA A 48 -17.64 -1.01 15.04
CA ALA A 48 -17.66 0.07 16.01
C ALA A 48 -19.09 0.48 16.36
N ARG A 49 -19.32 0.79 17.65
CA ARG A 49 -20.64 1.24 18.15
C ARG A 49 -21.04 2.62 17.61
N ALA A 50 -20.07 3.44 17.25
CA ALA A 50 -20.27 4.77 16.67
C ALA A 50 -19.96 4.73 15.17
N PRO A 51 -20.65 5.55 14.35
CA PRO A 51 -20.37 5.60 12.93
C PRO A 51 -18.97 6.17 12.69
N PHE A 52 -18.18 5.51 11.83
CA PHE A 52 -16.83 5.93 11.46
C PHE A 52 -16.77 7.39 10.96
N SER A 53 -17.84 7.90 10.36
CA SER A 53 -17.96 9.30 9.96
C SER A 53 -17.75 10.28 11.12
N ALA A 54 -18.18 9.95 12.33
CA ALA A 54 -18.02 10.80 13.51
C ALA A 54 -16.57 10.82 14.00
N GLU A 55 -15.91 9.67 14.00
CA GLU A 55 -14.48 9.55 14.33
C GLU A 55 -13.62 10.28 13.30
N MET A 56 -13.92 10.08 12.00
CA MET A 56 -13.24 10.78 10.91
C MET A 56 -13.42 12.30 11.04
N LEU A 57 -14.63 12.78 11.32
CA LEU A 57 -14.89 14.22 11.48
C LEU A 57 -14.12 14.80 12.67
N GLY A 58 -14.12 14.11 13.82
CA GLY A 58 -13.34 14.51 14.99
C GLY A 58 -11.83 14.55 14.71
N PHE A 59 -11.30 13.58 13.97
CA PHE A 59 -9.92 13.58 13.51
C PHE A 59 -9.62 14.75 12.56
N LEU A 60 -10.51 15.00 11.60
CA LEU A 60 -10.32 16.07 10.61
C LEU A 60 -10.33 17.45 11.26
N GLU A 61 -11.35 17.75 12.07
CA GLU A 61 -11.50 19.05 12.74
C GLU A 61 -10.46 19.26 13.84
N GLY A 62 -10.14 18.21 14.61
CA GLY A 62 -9.23 18.29 15.75
C GLY A 62 -7.75 18.28 15.35
N TYR A 63 -7.36 17.38 14.46
CA TYR A 63 -5.96 17.11 14.13
C TYR A 63 -5.59 17.56 12.71
N ALA A 64 -6.36 17.19 11.68
CA ALA A 64 -5.98 17.47 10.31
C ALA A 64 -5.97 18.99 10.01
N MET A 65 -6.93 19.74 10.54
CA MET A 65 -6.99 21.21 10.40
C MET A 65 -5.81 21.95 11.04
N ARG A 66 -5.07 21.31 11.94
CA ARG A 66 -3.89 21.91 12.58
C ARG A 66 -2.59 21.56 11.88
N ASN A 67 -2.54 20.40 11.21
CA ASN A 67 -1.29 19.82 10.73
C ASN A 67 -1.20 19.72 9.20
N ALA A 68 -2.32 19.60 8.49
CA ALA A 68 -2.32 19.50 7.03
C ALA A 68 -1.79 20.79 6.38
N SER A 69 -1.29 20.70 5.14
CA SER A 69 -0.86 21.88 4.39
C SER A 69 -2.04 22.79 4.07
N GLY A 70 -1.84 24.11 3.99
CA GLY A 70 -2.95 25.07 3.80
C GLY A 70 -3.84 24.79 2.58
N ALA A 71 -3.25 24.33 1.46
CA ALA A 71 -4.01 23.93 0.28
C ALA A 71 -4.88 22.69 0.52
N TYR A 72 -4.35 21.70 1.26
CA TYR A 72 -5.10 20.48 1.59
C TYR A 72 -6.15 20.76 2.67
N GLN A 73 -5.88 21.67 3.62
CA GLN A 73 -6.87 22.13 4.59
C GLN A 73 -8.10 22.73 3.91
N HIS A 74 -7.89 23.57 2.89
CA HIS A 74 -8.99 24.14 2.12
C HIS A 74 -9.83 23.07 1.42
N PHE A 75 -9.18 22.06 0.82
CA PHE A 75 -9.87 20.89 0.24
C PHE A 75 -10.70 20.13 1.29
N LEU A 76 -10.11 19.87 2.46
CA LEU A 76 -10.80 19.19 3.55
C LEU A 76 -12.01 19.99 4.05
N GLN A 77 -11.86 21.30 4.24
CA GLN A 77 -12.94 22.17 4.73
C GLN A 77 -14.09 22.31 3.74
N GLN A 78 -13.82 22.40 2.44
CA GLN A 78 -14.86 22.65 1.45
C GLN A 78 -15.54 21.38 0.93
N LEU A 79 -14.82 20.25 0.89
CA LEU A 79 -15.34 19.02 0.27
C LEU A 79 -15.50 17.88 1.28
N VAL A 80 -14.48 17.62 2.10
CA VAL A 80 -14.45 16.40 2.92
C VAL A 80 -15.27 16.54 4.20
N ILE A 81 -15.13 17.64 4.94
CA ILE A 81 -15.86 17.87 6.20
C ILE A 81 -17.38 17.94 5.96
N PRO A 82 -17.90 18.69 4.96
CA PRO A 82 -19.34 18.75 4.71
C PRO A 82 -19.93 17.41 4.25
N HIS A 83 -19.13 16.57 3.59
CA HIS A 83 -19.53 15.26 3.07
C HIS A 83 -18.86 14.11 3.83
N ALA A 84 -18.58 14.28 5.12
CA ALA A 84 -17.79 13.34 5.91
C ALA A 84 -18.38 11.92 5.92
N ALA A 85 -19.72 11.80 5.91
CA ALA A 85 -20.39 10.51 5.80
C ALA A 85 -20.05 9.79 4.48
N LEU A 86 -20.14 10.48 3.35
CA LEU A 86 -19.83 9.90 2.03
C LEU A 86 -18.36 9.50 1.93
N PHE A 87 -17.44 10.37 2.37
CA PHE A 87 -16.01 10.07 2.37
C PHE A 87 -15.68 8.90 3.30
N SER A 88 -16.36 8.78 4.45
CA SER A 88 -16.16 7.64 5.36
C SER A 88 -16.52 6.30 4.69
N TYR A 89 -17.64 6.25 3.95
CA TYR A 89 -18.01 5.05 3.19
C TYR A 89 -17.05 4.76 2.04
N LEU A 90 -16.56 5.79 1.34
CA LEU A 90 -15.57 5.62 0.28
C LEU A 90 -14.25 5.07 0.82
N VAL A 91 -13.80 5.57 1.98
CA VAL A 91 -12.61 5.07 2.67
C VAL A 91 -12.79 3.59 3.04
N MET A 92 -13.90 3.25 3.70
CA MET A 92 -14.19 1.86 4.09
C MET A 92 -14.27 0.93 2.88
N ALA A 93 -15.02 1.32 1.86
CA ALA A 93 -15.11 0.56 0.61
C ALA A 93 -13.74 0.39 -0.06
N GLY A 94 -12.90 1.43 -0.05
CA GLY A 94 -11.56 1.39 -0.60
C GLY A 94 -10.63 0.45 0.19
N GLU A 95 -10.66 0.50 1.53
CA GLU A 95 -9.90 -0.41 2.39
C GLU A 95 -10.34 -1.85 2.22
N LEU A 96 -11.65 -2.11 2.13
CA LEU A 96 -12.22 -3.43 1.89
C LEU A 96 -11.79 -3.99 0.53
N VAL A 97 -11.93 -3.20 -0.55
CA VAL A 97 -11.55 -3.61 -1.91
C VAL A 97 -10.05 -3.86 -2.00
N ALA A 98 -9.23 -2.98 -1.42
CA ALA A 98 -7.78 -3.14 -1.41
C ALA A 98 -7.35 -4.34 -0.57
N GLY A 99 -7.93 -4.51 0.62
CA GLY A 99 -7.68 -5.62 1.52
C GLY A 99 -8.03 -6.97 0.90
N LEU A 100 -9.23 -7.08 0.32
CA LEU A 100 -9.65 -8.28 -0.41
C LEU A 100 -8.74 -8.57 -1.60
N SER A 101 -8.45 -7.57 -2.44
CA SER A 101 -7.59 -7.74 -3.63
C SER A 101 -6.17 -8.20 -3.28
N LEU A 102 -5.58 -7.63 -2.22
CA LEU A 102 -4.27 -8.03 -1.72
C LEU A 102 -4.31 -9.41 -1.05
N LEU A 103 -5.37 -9.74 -0.32
CA LEU A 103 -5.48 -11.03 0.34
C LEU A 103 -5.65 -12.18 -0.66
N THR A 104 -6.65 -12.06 -1.55
CA THR A 104 -6.95 -13.06 -2.59
C THR A 104 -5.90 -13.09 -3.71
N GLY A 105 -5.12 -12.02 -3.85
CA GLY A 105 -4.18 -11.84 -4.95
C GLY A 105 -4.88 -11.73 -6.31
N THR A 106 -6.09 -11.15 -6.33
CA THR A 106 -6.83 -10.75 -7.53
C THR A 106 -6.65 -9.26 -7.75
N ALA A 107 -6.23 -8.84 -8.94
CA ALA A 107 -5.89 -7.46 -9.29
C ALA A 107 -4.96 -6.82 -8.25
N THR A 108 -3.91 -7.54 -7.84
CA THR A 108 -2.98 -7.15 -6.75
C THR A 108 -2.42 -5.74 -6.96
N ARG A 109 -2.17 -5.35 -8.23
CA ARG A 109 -1.70 -4.02 -8.60
C ARG A 109 -2.75 -2.94 -8.41
N ALA A 110 -4.01 -3.22 -8.77
CA ALA A 110 -5.10 -2.28 -8.56
C ALA A 110 -5.38 -2.12 -7.06
N GLY A 111 -5.43 -3.22 -6.29
CA GLY A 111 -5.59 -3.17 -4.84
C GLY A 111 -4.47 -2.41 -4.13
N ALA A 112 -3.21 -2.66 -4.54
CA ALA A 112 -2.06 -1.90 -4.03
C ALA A 112 -2.14 -0.42 -4.38
N ALA A 113 -2.57 -0.06 -5.60
CA ALA A 113 -2.74 1.34 -6.01
C ALA A 113 -3.85 2.05 -5.21
N VAL A 114 -4.97 1.36 -4.95
CA VAL A 114 -6.05 1.88 -4.10
C VAL A 114 -5.56 2.10 -2.67
N ALA A 115 -4.87 1.11 -2.10
CA ALA A 115 -4.27 1.26 -0.77
C ALA A 115 -3.30 2.46 -0.75
N MET A 116 -2.35 2.53 -1.70
CA MET A 116 -1.43 3.66 -1.80
C MET A 116 -2.15 5.00 -1.87
N PHE A 117 -3.23 5.11 -2.65
CA PHE A 117 -4.01 6.33 -2.75
C PHE A 117 -4.67 6.72 -1.41
N LEU A 118 -5.27 5.76 -0.70
CA LEU A 118 -5.91 6.00 0.60
C LEU A 118 -4.89 6.46 1.65
N PHE A 119 -3.79 5.72 1.79
CA PHE A 119 -2.76 6.06 2.78
C PHE A 119 -2.04 7.37 2.43
N LEU A 120 -1.87 7.69 1.16
CA LEU A 120 -1.37 9.01 0.75
C LEU A 120 -2.32 10.14 1.19
N ASN A 121 -3.64 9.96 1.05
CA ASN A 121 -4.61 10.93 1.56
C ASN A 121 -4.54 11.06 3.08
N PHE A 122 -4.38 9.96 3.83
CA PHE A 122 -4.19 10.03 5.28
C PHE A 122 -2.90 10.74 5.67
N MET A 123 -1.80 10.50 4.95
CA MET A 123 -0.53 11.20 5.16
C MET A 123 -0.66 12.70 4.89
N LEU A 124 -1.37 13.09 3.84
CA LEU A 124 -1.68 14.50 3.53
C LEU A 124 -2.56 15.13 4.62
N ALA A 125 -3.60 14.42 5.08
CA ALA A 125 -4.47 14.88 6.16
C ALA A 125 -3.72 15.04 7.49
N LYS A 126 -2.77 14.14 7.78
CA LYS A 126 -1.89 14.24 8.96
C LYS A 126 -0.77 15.27 8.80
N GLY A 127 -0.54 15.80 7.59
CA GLY A 127 0.57 16.70 7.29
C GLY A 127 1.95 16.04 7.35
N ARG A 128 2.02 14.71 7.34
CA ARG A 128 3.25 13.93 7.53
C ARG A 128 3.56 13.10 6.29
N LEU A 129 4.24 13.72 5.35
CA LEU A 129 4.61 13.08 4.07
C LEU A 129 5.87 12.21 4.14
N PHE A 130 6.73 12.41 5.15
CA PHE A 130 7.98 11.67 5.32
C PHE A 130 7.92 10.66 6.47
N TRP A 131 8.77 9.64 6.38
CA TRP A 131 8.93 8.58 7.38
C TRP A 131 9.14 9.17 8.78
N SER A 132 8.15 8.96 9.65
CA SER A 132 8.21 9.26 11.08
C SER A 132 8.00 7.93 11.82
N PRO A 133 8.74 7.65 12.91
CA PRO A 133 8.67 6.38 13.62
C PRO A 133 7.26 5.95 14.08
N ASP A 134 6.35 6.92 14.25
CA ASP A 134 4.96 6.69 14.67
C ASP A 134 3.96 6.62 13.50
N SER A 135 4.40 6.74 12.25
CA SER A 135 3.52 6.79 11.07
C SER A 135 3.23 5.41 10.51
N GLU A 136 2.25 4.71 11.08
CA GLU A 136 1.72 3.45 10.54
C GLU A 136 1.31 3.58 9.06
N ASP A 137 0.75 4.73 8.67
CA ASP A 137 0.30 4.99 7.30
C ASP A 137 1.43 4.95 6.28
N ALA A 138 2.62 5.46 6.66
CA ALA A 138 3.78 5.46 5.78
C ALA A 138 4.29 4.04 5.56
N ALA A 139 4.32 3.22 6.61
CA ALA A 139 4.69 1.80 6.51
C ALA A 139 3.75 1.05 5.58
N VAL A 140 2.44 1.28 5.68
CA VAL A 140 1.44 0.67 4.79
C VAL A 140 1.60 1.17 3.35
N PHE A 141 1.81 2.47 3.14
CA PHE A 141 2.06 3.06 1.81
C PHE A 141 3.29 2.45 1.12
N PHE A 142 4.43 2.40 1.81
CA PHE A 142 5.66 1.83 1.25
C PHE A 142 5.53 0.33 1.02
N SER A 143 4.87 -0.40 1.92
CA SER A 143 4.61 -1.82 1.74
C SER A 143 3.70 -2.08 0.53
N ALA A 144 2.68 -1.24 0.33
CA ALA A 144 1.81 -1.29 -0.84
C ALA A 144 2.58 -0.94 -2.12
N LEU A 145 3.48 0.04 -2.09
CA LEU A 145 4.37 0.37 -3.21
C LEU A 145 5.30 -0.81 -3.56
N VAL A 146 5.87 -1.47 -2.56
CA VAL A 146 6.67 -2.68 -2.75
C VAL A 146 5.84 -3.81 -3.36
N CYS A 147 4.58 -3.98 -2.93
CA CYS A 147 3.66 -4.96 -3.53
C CYS A 147 3.30 -4.61 -4.98
N LEU A 148 3.12 -3.32 -5.29
CA LEU A 148 2.83 -2.81 -6.62
C LEU A 148 4.00 -3.06 -7.58
N LEU A 149 5.23 -2.71 -7.16
CA LEU A 149 6.45 -2.86 -7.97
C LEU A 149 6.93 -4.31 -8.04
N GLY A 150 6.75 -5.09 -6.97
CA GLY A 150 7.23 -6.46 -6.85
C GLY A 150 6.47 -7.49 -7.71
N ALA A 151 5.32 -7.12 -8.29
CA ALA A 151 4.47 -8.00 -9.09
C ALA A 151 4.12 -9.32 -8.38
N ALA A 152 3.84 -9.26 -7.07
CA ALA A 152 3.58 -10.42 -6.21
C ALA A 152 2.36 -11.27 -6.64
N GLY A 153 1.44 -10.71 -7.43
CA GLY A 153 0.28 -11.42 -8.00
C GLY A 153 0.62 -12.50 -9.03
N ARG A 154 1.76 -12.38 -9.74
CA ARG A 154 2.10 -13.26 -10.88
C ARG A 154 2.59 -14.67 -10.51
N MET A 155 2.83 -14.96 -9.23
CA MET A 155 3.25 -16.29 -8.79
C MET A 155 2.13 -17.00 -8.04
N TRP A 156 1.65 -16.44 -6.92
CA TRP A 156 0.73 -17.10 -5.98
C TRP A 156 -0.50 -16.21 -5.67
N GLY A 157 -1.18 -15.75 -6.72
CA GLY A 157 -2.49 -15.09 -6.65
C GLY A 157 -3.36 -15.57 -7.80
N LEU A 158 -4.67 -15.37 -7.71
CA LEU A 158 -5.57 -15.62 -8.85
C LEU A 158 -5.12 -14.85 -10.12
N ASP A 159 -4.35 -13.78 -9.96
CA ASP A 159 -3.66 -13.07 -11.04
C ASP A 159 -2.75 -13.97 -11.88
N ALA A 160 -2.06 -14.95 -11.29
CA ALA A 160 -1.27 -15.93 -12.04
C ALA A 160 -2.14 -16.88 -12.88
N TYR A 161 -3.35 -17.18 -12.40
CA TYR A 161 -4.34 -18.00 -13.14
C TYR A 161 -5.03 -17.17 -14.23
N LEU A 162 -5.40 -15.92 -13.96
CA LEU A 162 -6.01 -15.00 -14.91
C LEU A 162 -5.02 -14.52 -15.98
N ALA A 163 -3.78 -14.22 -15.64
CA ALA A 163 -2.74 -13.85 -16.61
C ALA A 163 -2.41 -15.02 -17.56
N ARG A 164 -2.53 -16.28 -17.10
CA ARG A 164 -2.45 -17.46 -17.97
C ARG A 164 -3.65 -17.61 -18.89
N ARG A 165 -4.83 -17.12 -18.48
CA ARG A 165 -6.08 -17.22 -19.23
C ARG A 165 -6.29 -16.04 -20.20
N TRP A 166 -5.81 -14.84 -19.86
CA TRP A 166 -5.96 -13.59 -20.60
C TRP A 166 -4.65 -12.79 -20.64
N PRO A 167 -3.67 -13.19 -21.50
CA PRO A 167 -2.34 -12.57 -21.54
C PRO A 167 -2.32 -11.15 -22.13
N ALA A 168 -3.42 -10.67 -22.73
CA ALA A 168 -3.49 -9.39 -23.41
C ALA A 168 -3.72 -8.18 -22.49
N ILE A 169 -4.00 -8.39 -21.19
CA ILE A 169 -4.37 -7.30 -20.27
C ILE A 169 -3.19 -7.02 -19.33
N PRO A 170 -2.57 -5.83 -19.38
CA PRO A 170 -1.37 -5.50 -18.60
C PRO A 170 -1.64 -5.24 -17.12
N PHE A 171 -2.88 -5.42 -16.64
CA PHE A 171 -3.30 -5.15 -15.27
C PHE A 171 -3.21 -6.36 -14.32
N TRP A 172 -3.02 -7.57 -14.86
CA TRP A 172 -2.82 -8.81 -14.08
C TRP A 172 -1.33 -9.03 -13.74
#